data_AF-A0A957BR00-F1
#
_entry.id   AF-A0A957BR00-F1
#
_cell.length_a   1.000
_cell.length_b   1.000
_cell.length_c   1.000
_cell.angle_alpha   90.00
_cell.angle_beta   90.00
_cell.angle_gamma   90.00
#
_symmetry.space_group_name_H-M   'P 1'
#
loop_
_entity.id
_entity.type
_entity.pdbx_description
1 polymer ?
#
loop_
_entity_poly.entity_id
_entity_poly.type
_entity_poly.pdbx_seq_one_letter_code
_entity_poly.pdbx_strand_id
1 'polypeptide(L)'
;MAIIPTRIGLPGTAATDGTPSPRIPVEMIAGIFGLAMVGGYAVLYWRGLQATDRYKDGFVIDACPVCREGHLVVVSRNERFLGIPRPRRTVHCTNCRSVLREAGERRWRYAVDRLDNPALYNRLNGQVLDEHMLLGLASQSLDVEPAVQAPRPPTEPPAFVDDEDQS
;
A
#
# COMPACT_ATOMS: atom_id res chain seq x y z
N MET A 1 -28.36 10.70 -97.66
CA MET A 1 -27.61 11.63 -96.81
C MET A 1 -28.61 12.28 -95.85
N ALA A 2 -28.77 11.73 -94.64
CA ALA A 2 -29.60 12.30 -93.58
C ALA A 2 -28.98 11.87 -92.23
N ILE A 3 -28.67 12.87 -91.42
CA ILE A 3 -27.90 12.79 -90.17
C ILE A 3 -28.88 12.49 -89.04
N ILE A 4 -28.69 11.38 -88.31
CA ILE A 4 -29.46 11.03 -87.11
C ILE A 4 -28.73 11.61 -85.90
N PRO A 5 -29.35 12.48 -85.07
CA PRO A 5 -28.73 12.94 -83.84
C PRO A 5 -28.87 11.87 -82.75
N THR A 6 -27.75 11.27 -82.37
CA THR A 6 -27.61 10.42 -81.18
C THR A 6 -27.91 11.24 -79.93
N ARG A 7 -29.08 11.01 -79.32
CA ARG A 7 -29.34 11.49 -77.95
C ARG A 7 -28.51 10.65 -76.98
N ILE A 8 -27.48 11.28 -76.42
CA ILE A 8 -26.73 10.79 -75.27
C ILE A 8 -27.71 10.73 -74.09
N GLY A 9 -28.13 9.52 -73.70
CA GLY A 9 -28.79 9.31 -72.42
C GLY A 9 -27.77 9.50 -71.31
N LEU A 10 -27.98 10.52 -70.46
CA LEU A 10 -27.21 10.69 -69.23
C LEU A 10 -27.42 9.45 -68.34
N PRO A 11 -26.37 8.92 -67.69
CA PRO A 11 -26.58 7.96 -66.61
C PRO A 11 -27.44 8.63 -65.54
N GLY A 12 -28.61 8.04 -65.28
CA GLY A 12 -29.48 8.47 -64.20
C GLY A 12 -28.68 8.55 -62.91
N THR A 13 -28.83 9.67 -62.21
CA THR A 13 -28.36 9.87 -60.85
C THR A 13 -28.74 8.64 -60.03
N ALA A 14 -27.73 7.87 -59.60
CA ALA A 14 -27.91 6.85 -58.60
C ALA A 14 -28.61 7.52 -57.42
N ALA A 15 -29.85 7.11 -57.17
CA ALA A 15 -30.55 7.46 -55.96
C ALA A 15 -29.66 6.98 -54.82
N THR A 16 -29.09 7.92 -54.07
CA THR A 16 -28.45 7.63 -52.80
C THR A 16 -29.57 7.14 -51.89
N ASP A 17 -29.77 5.82 -51.84
CA ASP A 17 -30.58 5.19 -50.81
C ASP A 17 -29.98 5.62 -49.47
N GLY A 18 -30.64 6.58 -48.84
CA GLY A 18 -30.25 7.09 -47.54
C GLY A 18 -30.44 5.97 -46.55
N THR A 19 -29.37 5.21 -46.28
CA THR A 19 -29.31 4.29 -45.15
C THR A 19 -29.80 5.05 -43.92
N PRO A 20 -30.94 4.67 -43.31
CA PRO A 20 -31.45 5.39 -42.16
C PRO A 20 -30.38 5.33 -41.06
N SER A 21 -29.81 6.49 -40.73
CA SER A 21 -28.86 6.58 -39.63
C SER A 21 -29.57 6.07 -38.37
N PRO A 22 -29.02 5.05 -37.68
CA PRO A 22 -29.62 4.54 -36.46
C PRO A 22 -29.63 5.67 -35.43
N ARG A 23 -30.80 6.26 -35.20
CA ARG A 23 -30.99 7.25 -34.13
C ARG A 23 -31.09 6.46 -32.84
N ILE A 24 -30.05 6.55 -32.02
CA ILE A 24 -30.04 5.91 -30.70
C ILE A 24 -31.11 6.64 -29.86
N PRO A 25 -32.16 5.94 -29.38
CA PRO A 25 -33.17 6.56 -28.53
C PRO A 25 -32.52 7.06 -27.24
N VAL A 26 -32.87 8.26 -26.80
CA VAL A 26 -32.26 8.93 -25.63
C VAL A 26 -32.47 8.10 -24.36
N GLU A 27 -33.57 7.35 -24.30
CA GLU A 27 -33.92 6.41 -23.25
C GLU A 27 -32.87 5.30 -23.10
N MET A 28 -32.31 4.82 -24.23
CA MET A 28 -31.25 3.81 -24.21
C MET A 28 -29.94 4.39 -23.67
N ILE A 29 -29.61 5.64 -24.02
CA ILE A 29 -28.42 6.32 -23.50
C ILE A 29 -28.54 6.55 -21.99
N ALA A 30 -29.71 7.03 -21.54
CA ALA A 30 -29.99 7.24 -20.12
C ALA A 30 -29.93 5.93 -19.33
N GLY A 31 -30.49 4.85 -19.88
CA GLY A 31 -30.43 3.52 -19.28
C GLY A 31 -29.01 2.99 -19.15
N ILE A 32 -28.20 3.07 -20.22
CA ILE A 32 -26.79 2.65 -20.20
C ILE A 32 -25.99 3.46 -19.19
N PHE A 33 -26.20 4.79 -19.16
CA PHE A 33 -25.48 5.66 -18.23
C PHE A 33 -25.82 5.35 -16.76
N GLY A 34 -27.11 5.18 -16.45
CA GLY A 34 -27.56 4.79 -15.11
C GLY A 34 -26.99 3.44 -14.69
N LEU A 35 -27.04 2.44 -15.58
CA LEU A 35 -26.47 1.11 -15.32
C LEU A 35 -24.95 1.17 -15.12
N ALA A 36 -24.23 1.93 -15.96
CA ALA A 36 -22.79 2.11 -15.84
C ALA A 36 -22.40 2.80 -14.53
N MET A 37 -23.19 3.78 -14.08
CA MET A 37 -22.96 4.48 -12.82
C MET A 37 -23.16 3.55 -11.62
N VAL A 38 -24.24 2.78 -11.58
CA VAL A 38 -24.51 1.80 -10.51
C VAL A 38 -23.50 0.66 -10.53
N GLY A 39 -23.20 0.11 -11.71
CA GLY A 39 -22.20 -0.95 -11.87
C GLY A 39 -20.80 -0.47 -11.49
N GLY A 40 -20.41 0.73 -11.91
CA GLY A 40 -19.16 1.36 -11.52
C GLY A 40 -19.06 1.56 -10.01
N TYR A 41 -20.12 2.03 -9.37
CA TYR A 41 -20.19 2.16 -7.91
C TYR A 41 -20.06 0.79 -7.21
N ALA A 42 -20.78 -0.23 -7.68
CA ALA A 42 -20.71 -1.58 -7.12
C ALA A 42 -19.30 -2.16 -7.21
N VAL A 43 -18.62 -2.00 -8.35
CA VAL A 43 -17.22 -2.44 -8.53
C VAL A 43 -16.28 -1.71 -7.57
N LEU A 44 -16.41 -0.38 -7.43
CA LEU A 44 -15.60 0.39 -6.48
C LEU A 44 -15.87 -0.02 -5.02
N TYR A 45 -17.12 -0.29 -4.68
CA TYR A 45 -17.52 -0.75 -3.36
C TYR A 45 -16.93 -2.12 -3.01
N TRP A 46 -17.01 -3.09 -3.93
CA TRP A 46 -16.38 -4.40 -3.75
C TRP A 46 -14.86 -4.32 -3.63
N ARG A 47 -14.20 -3.46 -4.41
CA ARG A 47 -12.74 -3.23 -4.26
C ARG A 47 -12.40 -2.67 -2.88
N GLY A 48 -13.19 -1.75 -2.35
CA GLY A 48 -13.01 -1.21 -0.99
C GLY A 48 -13.18 -2.27 0.09
N LEU A 49 -14.16 -3.16 -0.06
CA LEU A 49 -14.37 -4.29 0.86
C LEU A 49 -13.19 -5.26 0.87
N GLN A 50 -12.72 -5.70 -0.31
CA GLN A 50 -11.57 -6.59 -0.39
C GLN A 50 -10.30 -5.98 0.20
N ALA A 51 -10.11 -4.66 0.04
CA ALA A 51 -8.99 -3.95 0.64
C ALA A 51 -9.04 -3.96 2.18
N THR A 52 -10.21 -4.14 2.79
CA THR A 52 -10.42 -4.11 4.25
C THR A 52 -10.05 -5.44 4.92
N ASP A 53 -10.18 -6.57 4.22
CA ASP A 53 -9.94 -7.90 4.81
C ASP A 53 -8.47 -8.32 4.82
N ARG A 54 -7.62 -7.73 3.98
CA ARG A 54 -6.24 -8.19 3.71
C ARG A 54 -5.32 -8.35 4.93
N TYR A 55 -5.50 -7.56 5.99
CA TYR A 55 -4.66 -7.62 7.20
C TYR A 55 -5.51 -7.85 8.47
N LYS A 56 -6.67 -8.53 8.32
CA LYS A 56 -7.50 -8.92 9.48
C LYS A 56 -6.87 -10.03 10.30
N ASP A 57 -6.11 -10.91 9.65
CA ASP A 57 -5.49 -12.07 10.30
C ASP A 57 -4.16 -11.75 10.99
N GLY A 58 -3.62 -10.55 10.79
CA GLY A 58 -2.34 -10.13 11.35
C GLY A 58 -1.58 -9.16 10.45
N PHE A 59 -0.49 -8.63 10.98
CA PHE A 59 0.48 -7.93 10.15
C PHE A 59 1.45 -8.94 9.51
N VAL A 60 2.11 -8.54 8.42
CA VAL A 60 3.01 -9.41 7.66
C VAL A 60 4.25 -9.81 8.48
N ILE A 61 4.58 -9.03 9.52
CA ILE A 61 5.69 -9.26 10.42
C ILE A 61 5.20 -9.14 11.87
N ASP A 62 5.53 -10.11 12.72
CA ASP A 62 5.08 -10.13 14.12
C ASP A 62 6.03 -9.40 15.07
N ALA A 63 7.35 -9.52 14.81
CA ALA A 63 8.41 -8.93 15.62
C ALA A 63 8.81 -7.53 15.12
N CYS A 64 9.02 -6.61 16.06
CA CYS A 64 9.48 -5.26 15.74
C CYS A 64 10.98 -5.24 15.39
N PRO A 65 11.38 -4.79 14.20
CA PRO A 65 12.79 -4.75 13.80
C PRO A 65 13.61 -3.67 14.53
N VAL A 66 12.96 -2.77 15.29
CA VAL A 66 13.63 -1.70 16.04
C VAL A 66 14.12 -2.21 17.40
N CYS A 67 13.23 -2.77 18.22
CA CYS A 67 13.56 -3.26 19.56
C CYS A 67 13.74 -4.78 19.66
N ARG A 68 13.34 -5.55 18.64
CA ARG A 68 13.37 -7.04 18.60
C ARG A 68 12.52 -7.78 19.64
N GLU A 69 12.12 -7.13 20.72
CA GLU A 69 11.33 -7.76 21.80
C GLU A 69 9.81 -7.51 21.67
N GLY A 70 9.43 -6.36 21.12
CA GLY A 70 8.03 -5.94 21.01
C GLY A 70 7.32 -6.53 19.79
N HIS A 71 6.01 -6.72 19.92
CA HIS A 71 5.14 -7.22 18.85
C HIS A 71 4.39 -6.07 18.18
N LEU A 72 4.05 -6.27 16.91
CA LEU A 72 3.39 -5.28 16.05
C LEU A 72 1.88 -5.45 16.09
N VAL A 73 1.16 -4.44 16.58
CA VAL A 73 -0.30 -4.47 16.70
C VAL A 73 -0.93 -3.59 15.62
N VAL A 74 -1.80 -4.17 14.81
CA VAL A 74 -2.52 -3.48 13.74
C VAL A 74 -3.78 -2.82 14.29
N VAL A 75 -3.87 -1.51 14.16
CA VAL A 75 -5.08 -0.74 14.42
C VAL A 75 -5.67 -0.34 13.08
N SER A 76 -6.82 -0.91 12.74
CA SER A 76 -7.57 -0.56 11.54
C SER A 76 -8.64 0.48 11.88
N ARG A 77 -8.55 1.67 11.29
CA ARG A 77 -9.64 2.66 11.29
C ARG A 77 -10.36 2.61 9.95
N ASN A 78 -11.65 2.38 9.99
CA ASN A 78 -12.46 2.35 8.77
C ASN A 78 -12.99 3.76 8.50
N GLU A 79 -12.28 4.52 7.66
CA GLU A 79 -12.76 5.81 7.18
C GLU A 79 -13.70 5.59 5.98
N ARG A 80 -14.67 6.48 5.78
CA ARG A 80 -15.62 6.40 4.65
C ARG A 80 -15.55 7.67 3.85
N PHE A 81 -15.32 7.56 2.55
CA PHE A 81 -15.33 8.69 1.63
C PHE A 81 -16.38 8.45 0.56
N LEU A 82 -17.42 9.31 0.49
CA LEU A 82 -18.59 9.13 -0.39
C LEU A 82 -19.26 7.74 -0.26
N GLY A 83 -19.34 7.21 0.97
CA GLY A 83 -19.92 5.89 1.24
C GLY A 83 -19.03 4.70 0.88
N ILE A 84 -17.89 4.91 0.22
CA ILE A 84 -16.91 3.86 -0.08
C ILE A 84 -16.00 3.67 1.13
N PRO A 85 -15.86 2.45 1.67
CA PRO A 85 -14.94 2.18 2.78
C PRO A 85 -13.50 2.36 2.31
N ARG A 86 -12.77 3.25 2.99
CA ARG A 86 -11.33 3.43 2.86
C ARG A 86 -10.69 3.04 4.19
N PRO A 87 -10.23 1.78 4.34
CA PRO A 87 -9.50 1.40 5.53
C PRO A 87 -8.19 2.21 5.58
N ARG A 88 -7.93 2.82 6.74
CA ARG A 88 -6.63 3.38 7.10
C ARG A 88 -6.06 2.56 8.24
N ARG A 89 -4.89 1.99 8.03
CA ARG A 89 -4.23 1.15 9.02
C ARG A 89 -3.01 1.83 9.60
N THR A 90 -2.83 1.61 10.89
CA THR A 90 -1.64 2.02 11.63
C THR A 90 -1.16 0.85 12.46
N VAL A 91 0.08 0.46 12.29
CA VAL A 91 0.71 -0.60 13.10
C VAL A 91 1.60 0.06 14.12
N HIS A 92 1.52 -0.36 15.37
CA HIS A 92 2.36 0.17 16.45
C HIS A 92 3.06 -0.96 17.18
N CYS A 93 4.30 -0.74 17.60
CA CYS A 93 5.02 -1.66 18.47
C CYS A 93 4.59 -1.45 19.92
N THR A 94 4.42 -2.55 20.66
CA THR A 94 4.06 -2.54 22.08
C THR A 94 5.19 -2.05 23.00
N ASN A 95 6.45 -2.13 22.54
CA ASN A 95 7.62 -1.81 23.36
C ASN A 95 8.22 -0.41 23.02
N CYS A 96 8.89 -0.29 21.87
CA CYS A 96 9.63 0.93 21.45
C CYS A 96 8.79 2.03 20.77
N ARG A 97 7.46 1.94 20.82
CA ARG A 97 6.54 2.94 20.21
C ARG A 97 6.76 3.24 18.71
N SER A 98 7.50 2.41 17.97
CA SER A 98 7.63 2.57 16.52
C SER A 98 6.26 2.44 15.84
N VAL A 99 5.96 3.29 14.86
CA VAL A 99 4.66 3.32 14.17
C VAL A 99 4.84 3.18 12.66
N LEU A 100 4.06 2.30 12.04
CA LEU A 100 3.89 2.22 10.60
C LEU A 100 2.54 2.80 10.22
N ARG A 101 2.54 3.81 9.35
CA ARG A 101 1.31 4.41 8.84
C ARG A 101 1.09 3.99 7.40
N GLU A 102 -0.08 3.47 7.07
CA GLU A 102 -0.44 3.16 5.69
C GLU A 102 -0.42 4.44 4.85
N ALA A 103 0.44 4.46 3.82
CA ALA A 103 0.58 5.58 2.89
C ALA A 103 -0.03 5.27 1.51
N GLY A 104 -0.35 4.00 1.23
CA GLY A 104 -0.96 3.55 -0.01
C GLY A 104 -1.13 2.04 -0.03
N GLU A 105 -1.49 1.48 -1.19
CA GLU A 105 -1.65 0.03 -1.34
C GLU A 105 -0.32 -0.69 -1.09
N ARG A 106 -0.26 -1.51 -0.03
CA ARG A 106 0.93 -2.26 0.43
C ARG A 106 2.14 -1.41 0.78
N ARG A 107 1.90 -0.13 1.06
CA ARG A 107 2.94 0.87 1.22
C ARG A 107 2.82 1.56 2.57
N TRP A 108 3.90 1.55 3.32
CA TRP A 108 3.93 1.91 4.73
C TRP A 108 4.98 2.98 4.99
N ARG A 109 4.58 4.05 5.65
CA ARG A 109 5.51 5.08 6.12
C ARG A 109 5.99 4.73 7.52
N TYR A 110 7.29 4.52 7.67
CA TYR A 110 7.90 4.10 8.93
C TYR A 110 8.23 5.31 9.80
N ALA A 111 7.80 5.29 11.05
CA ALA A 111 8.13 6.28 12.07
C ALA A 111 8.81 5.54 13.23
N VAL A 112 10.11 5.76 13.38
CA VAL A 112 10.93 5.12 14.41
C VAL A 112 11.12 6.10 15.55
N ASP A 113 11.20 5.62 16.79
CA ASP A 113 11.65 6.46 17.90
C ASP A 113 13.18 6.56 17.87
N ARG A 114 13.70 7.78 17.98
CA ARG A 114 15.15 8.04 17.96
C ARG A 114 15.87 7.48 19.19
N LEU A 115 15.17 7.37 20.32
CA LEU A 115 15.75 6.94 21.59
C LEU A 115 16.10 5.44 21.59
N ASP A 116 15.29 4.61 20.94
CA ASP A 116 15.51 3.16 20.90
C ASP A 116 16.58 2.74 19.89
N ASN A 117 16.59 3.34 18.70
CA ASN A 117 17.60 3.04 17.69
C ASN A 117 17.90 4.24 16.77
N PRO A 118 18.90 5.08 17.11
CA PRO A 118 19.22 6.28 16.33
C PRO A 118 19.75 5.94 14.92
N ALA A 119 20.37 4.77 14.72
CA ALA A 119 20.86 4.35 13.41
C ALA A 119 19.71 4.01 12.46
N LEU A 120 18.71 3.26 12.91
CA LEU A 120 17.51 2.97 12.13
C LEU A 120 16.65 4.22 11.92
N TYR A 121 16.57 5.10 12.93
CA TYR A 121 15.87 6.37 12.83
C TYR A 121 16.36 7.19 11.63
N ASN A 122 17.67 7.41 11.51
CA ASN A 122 18.21 8.23 10.42
C ASN A 122 18.00 7.62 9.03
N ARG A 123 17.86 6.28 8.94
CA ARG A 123 17.70 5.58 7.67
C ARG A 123 16.25 5.44 7.24
N LEU A 124 15.37 5.06 8.16
CA LEU A 124 14.00 4.64 7.82
C LEU A 124 12.93 5.65 8.22
N ASN A 125 13.22 6.61 9.11
CA ASN A 125 12.20 7.53 9.59
C ASN A 125 11.66 8.40 8.44
N GLY A 126 10.34 8.40 8.28
CA GLY A 126 9.64 9.11 7.22
C GLY A 126 9.76 8.48 5.84
N GLN A 127 10.54 7.41 5.67
CA GLN A 127 10.62 6.66 4.43
C GLN A 127 9.39 5.81 4.20
N VAL A 128 9.13 5.56 2.93
CA VAL A 128 7.99 4.79 2.45
C VAL A 128 8.52 3.44 2.01
N LEU A 129 8.15 2.40 2.75
CA LEU A 129 8.57 1.03 2.52
C LEU A 129 7.41 0.21 1.96
N ASP A 130 7.72 -0.62 0.97
CA ASP A 130 6.80 -1.62 0.48
C ASP A 130 6.84 -2.87 1.36
N GLU A 131 5.77 -3.66 1.31
CA GLU A 131 5.59 -4.88 2.09
C GLU A 131 6.78 -5.87 2.01
N HIS A 132 7.37 -6.05 0.82
CA HIS A 132 8.54 -6.92 0.64
C HIS A 132 9.80 -6.39 1.36
N MET A 133 9.97 -5.07 1.44
CA MET A 133 11.09 -4.48 2.18
C MET A 133 10.91 -4.67 3.69
N LEU A 134 9.66 -4.60 4.18
CA LEU A 134 9.36 -4.89 5.59
C LEU A 134 9.68 -6.34 5.95
N LEU A 135 9.35 -7.29 5.06
CA LEU A 135 9.74 -8.69 5.22
C LEU A 135 11.27 -8.86 5.27
N GLY A 136 12.00 -8.20 4.39
CA GLY A 136 13.47 -8.25 4.38
C GLY A 136 14.12 -7.62 5.62
N LEU A 137 13.47 -6.63 6.24
CA LEU A 137 13.93 -6.04 7.51
C LEU A 137 13.68 -6.99 8.69
N ALA A 138 12.54 -7.68 8.69
CA ALA A 138 12.25 -8.69 9.70
C ALA A 138 13.22 -9.88 9.61
N SER A 139 13.52 -10.38 8.42
CA SER A 139 14.48 -11.48 8.26
C SER A 139 15.89 -11.09 8.73
N GLN A 140 16.38 -9.91 8.34
CA GLN A 140 17.67 -9.40 8.82
C GLN A 140 17.74 -9.26 10.34
N SER A 141 16.61 -8.96 11.00
CA SER A 141 16.56 -8.87 12.46
C SER A 141 16.51 -10.24 13.15
N LEU A 142 16.05 -11.29 12.46
CA LEU A 142 15.97 -12.66 12.94
C LEU A 142 17.28 -13.45 12.73
N ASP A 143 18.02 -13.17 11.66
CA ASP A 143 19.27 -13.88 11.31
C ASP A 143 20.48 -13.47 12.16
N VAL A 144 20.37 -12.41 12.96
CA VAL A 144 21.36 -12.13 14.01
C VAL A 144 21.03 -13.05 15.19
N GLU A 145 21.50 -14.29 15.09
CA GLU A 145 21.60 -15.23 16.21
C GLU A 145 22.06 -14.44 17.45
N PRO A 146 21.35 -14.51 18.59
CA PRO A 146 21.77 -13.80 19.79
C PRO A 146 23.17 -14.29 20.07
N ALA A 147 24.17 -13.43 19.84
CA ALA A 147 25.53 -13.71 20.25
C ALA A 147 25.43 -14.10 21.71
N VAL A 148 25.56 -15.41 21.97
CA VAL A 148 25.72 -15.96 23.31
C VAL A 148 26.86 -15.13 23.87
N GLN A 149 26.52 -14.18 24.75
CA GLN A 149 27.52 -13.35 25.40
C GLN A 149 28.42 -14.37 26.08
N ALA A 150 29.65 -14.51 25.56
CA ALA A 150 30.68 -15.25 26.27
C ALA A 150 30.64 -14.73 27.71
N PRO A 151 30.61 -15.61 28.73
CA PRO A 151 30.52 -15.19 30.12
C PRO A 151 31.53 -14.08 30.35
N ARG A 152 31.06 -12.88 30.71
CA ARG A 152 31.97 -11.78 31.04
C ARG A 152 32.91 -12.33 32.10
N PRO A 153 34.25 -12.24 31.92
CA PRO A 153 35.16 -12.67 32.95
C PRO A 153 34.78 -11.94 34.25
N PRO A 154 34.79 -12.63 35.40
CA PRO A 154 34.47 -12.01 36.67
C PRO A 154 35.33 -10.76 36.84
N THR A 155 34.68 -9.61 36.99
CA THR A 155 35.36 -8.39 37.43
C THR A 155 35.88 -8.65 38.84
N GLU A 156 37.18 -8.93 38.93
CA GLU A 156 37.91 -8.94 40.19
C GLU A 156 37.82 -7.52 40.77
N PRO A 157 37.25 -7.32 41.97
CA PRO A 157 37.23 -6.01 42.60
C PRO A 157 38.67 -5.55 42.84
N PRO A 158 38.97 -4.24 42.70
CA PRO A 158 40.32 -3.74 42.86
C PRO A 158 40.84 -4.10 44.26
N ALA A 159 41.99 -4.78 44.32
CA ALA A 159 42.70 -4.99 45.56
C ALA A 159 43.13 -3.62 46.10
N PHE A 160 42.56 -3.21 47.23
CA PHE A 160 43.05 -2.08 47.99
C PHE A 160 44.46 -2.43 48.46
N VAL A 161 45.45 -1.68 47.98
CA VAL A 161 46.82 -1.71 48.50
C VAL A 161 46.82 -0.74 49.68
N ASP A 162 46.82 -1.27 50.90
CA ASP A 162 47.06 -0.47 52.11
C ASP A 162 48.57 -0.21 52.21
N ASP A 163 49.01 0.91 51.64
CA ASP A 163 50.35 1.47 51.89
C ASP A 163 50.37 2.13 53.27
N GLU A 164 50.44 1.33 54.34
CA GLU A 164 50.72 1.80 55.71
C GLU A 164 51.99 1.12 56.26
N ASP A 165 53.15 1.69 55.92
CA ASP A 165 54.32 1.66 56.80
C ASP A 165 55.25 2.85 56.48
N GLN A 166 54.84 4.03 56.94
CA GLN A 166 55.73 5.15 57.23
C GLN A 166 55.69 5.41 58.74
N SER A 167 56.62 4.82 59.51
CA SER A 167 57.39 5.50 60.58
C SER A 167 58.38 4.59 61.28
#